data_AF-O66402-F1
#
_entry.id   AF-O66402-F1
#
_cell.length_a   1.000
_cell.length_b   1.000
_cell.length_c   1.000
_cell.angle_alpha   90.00
_cell.angle_beta   90.00
_cell.angle_gamma   90.00
#
_symmetry.space_group_name_H-M   'P 1'
#
loop_
_entity.id
_entity.type
_entity.pdbx_description
1 polymer ?
#
loop_
_entity_poly.entity_id
_entity_poly.type
_entity_poly.pdbx_seq_one_letter_code
_entity_poly.pdbx_strand_id
1 'polypeptide(L)'
;MEHEKAIKEILGIDDRIRLYAIEKYEKKKKTFYRFTGWDTYKKKMVKVHIPRKLEKEIFSLWKEHQKEKQQLKALEQEVKALLEKYKDAEKIKEVLERIAQESITKTASSHALKTYTDKAKELFKKFEKDLINLYKEGVLKRLTILQVLYLLANLKEMSEEQKNPQFLFKKGISTIIKVAKNERIPNPFGTLKNDFFLSGTQTPYDFLLSSFLEEVLEETLRELLEKEIEKIEAERRAKEYEEKMEKIKEIVEWFESLPHKIKQTAKEVISQNTVEVAEKILKDMEDGNFSLKEVQDYLEKSTRENLVDYFRYLKNL
;
A
#
# COMPACT_ATOMS: atom_id res chain seq x y z
N MET A 1 -16.61 -10.05 28.22
CA MET A 1 -16.34 -10.33 29.68
C MET A 1 -15.12 -9.55 30.20
N GLU A 2 -14.10 -9.34 29.37
CA GLU A 2 -12.89 -8.59 29.74
C GLU A 2 -13.18 -7.14 30.15
N HIS A 3 -14.07 -6.44 29.43
CA HIS A 3 -14.44 -5.06 29.75
C HIS A 3 -15.10 -4.90 31.13
N GLU A 4 -15.95 -5.86 31.56
CA GLU A 4 -16.54 -5.80 32.91
C GLU A 4 -15.46 -6.02 33.99
N LYS A 5 -14.53 -6.95 33.76
CA LYS A 5 -13.39 -7.18 34.67
C LYS A 5 -12.51 -5.93 34.78
N ALA A 6 -12.16 -5.31 33.66
CA ALA A 6 -11.39 -4.07 33.66
C ALA A 6 -12.10 -2.95 34.44
N ILE A 7 -13.42 -2.79 34.26
CA ILE A 7 -14.22 -1.82 35.04
C ILE A 7 -14.16 -2.15 36.55
N LYS A 8 -14.27 -3.43 36.93
CA LYS A 8 -14.20 -3.85 38.33
C LYS A 8 -12.83 -3.62 38.93
N GLU A 9 -11.77 -3.92 38.21
CA GLU A 9 -10.39 -3.68 38.63
C GLU A 9 -10.14 -2.19 38.85
N ILE A 10 -10.51 -1.33 37.89
CA ILE A 10 -10.37 0.13 37.99
C ILE A 10 -11.11 0.70 39.20
N LEU A 11 -12.30 0.16 39.51
CA LEU A 11 -13.15 0.64 40.59
C LEU A 11 -12.93 -0.09 41.93
N GLY A 12 -12.07 -1.11 41.98
CA GLY A 12 -11.89 -1.95 43.17
C GLY A 12 -13.16 -2.69 43.60
N ILE A 13 -13.97 -3.13 42.64
CA ILE A 13 -15.24 -3.84 42.87
C ILE A 13 -14.96 -5.34 42.94
N ASP A 14 -15.51 -6.00 43.95
CA ASP A 14 -15.45 -7.46 44.07
C ASP A 14 -16.13 -8.15 42.88
N ASP A 15 -15.50 -9.20 42.34
CA ASP A 15 -15.98 -9.97 41.19
C ASP A 15 -17.40 -10.50 41.34
N ARG A 16 -17.86 -10.72 42.59
CA ARG A 16 -19.22 -11.16 42.92
C ARG A 16 -20.31 -10.17 42.50
N ILE A 17 -19.97 -8.89 42.32
CA ILE A 17 -20.92 -7.85 41.95
C ILE A 17 -21.07 -7.83 40.43
N ARG A 18 -22.24 -8.17 39.90
CA ARG A 18 -22.53 -8.07 38.46
C ARG A 18 -23.04 -6.67 38.12
N LEU A 19 -22.42 -5.99 37.16
CA LEU A 19 -22.80 -4.61 36.79
C LEU A 19 -23.98 -4.61 35.79
N TYR A 20 -25.01 -3.80 36.03
CA TYR A 20 -26.20 -3.73 35.15
C TYR A 20 -26.33 -2.42 34.40
N ALA A 21 -26.14 -1.30 35.09
CA ALA A 21 -26.46 0.01 34.56
C ALA A 21 -25.55 1.08 35.16
N ILE A 22 -25.34 2.14 34.39
CA ILE A 22 -24.82 3.40 34.90
C ILE A 22 -25.99 4.33 35.18
N GLU A 23 -26.09 4.79 36.41
CA GLU A 23 -27.06 5.80 36.84
C GLU A 23 -26.37 7.15 37.01
N LYS A 24 -27.03 8.21 36.51
CA LYS A 24 -26.67 9.59 36.81
C LYS A 24 -27.44 10.08 38.03
N TYR A 25 -26.81 10.87 38.89
CA TYR A 25 -27.48 11.57 39.99
C TYR A 25 -26.80 12.91 40.26
N GLU A 26 -27.54 13.84 40.87
CA GLU A 26 -27.00 15.14 41.25
C GLU A 26 -26.79 15.25 42.76
N LYS A 27 -25.70 15.88 43.17
CA LYS A 27 -25.43 16.24 44.56
C LYS A 27 -24.73 17.59 44.60
N LYS A 28 -25.26 18.57 45.34
CA LYS A 28 -24.70 19.94 45.44
C LYS A 28 -24.44 20.60 44.06
N LYS A 29 -25.44 20.58 43.16
CA LYS A 29 -25.36 21.13 41.78
C LYS A 29 -24.24 20.54 40.92
N LYS A 30 -23.80 19.32 41.23
CA LYS A 30 -22.79 18.57 40.46
C LYS A 30 -23.36 17.21 40.09
N THR A 31 -23.19 16.83 38.82
CA THR A 31 -23.54 15.50 38.31
C THR A 31 -22.48 14.50 38.72
N PHE A 32 -22.94 13.31 39.10
CA PHE A 32 -22.13 12.16 39.46
C PHE A 32 -22.74 10.91 38.84
N TYR A 33 -21.90 9.90 38.67
CA TYR A 33 -22.29 8.62 38.13
C TYR A 33 -22.05 7.51 39.14
N ARG A 34 -22.87 6.46 39.04
CA ARG A 34 -22.69 5.22 39.79
C ARG A 34 -23.06 4.03 38.94
N PHE A 35 -22.36 2.93 39.13
CA PHE A 35 -22.85 1.64 38.69
C PHE A 35 -23.89 1.12 39.65
N THR A 36 -24.96 0.58 39.09
CA THR A 36 -25.90 -0.28 39.79
C THR A 36 -25.58 -1.72 39.45
N GLY A 37 -25.29 -2.52 40.47
CA GLY A 37 -24.90 -3.92 40.36
C GLY A 37 -25.72 -4.84 41.27
N TRP A 38 -25.64 -6.16 41.04
CA TRP A 38 -26.21 -7.19 41.91
C TRP A 38 -25.08 -7.93 42.60
N ASP A 39 -25.09 -7.89 43.92
CA ASP A 39 -24.24 -8.73 44.74
C ASP A 39 -24.80 -10.16 44.72
N THR A 40 -24.13 -11.05 44.00
CA THR A 40 -24.56 -12.45 43.84
C THR A 40 -24.57 -13.22 45.15
N TYR A 41 -23.73 -12.82 46.12
CA TYR A 41 -23.63 -13.47 47.42
C TYR A 41 -24.71 -12.95 48.37
N LYS A 42 -24.82 -11.62 48.52
CA LYS A 42 -25.80 -10.98 49.43
C LYS A 42 -27.21 -10.88 48.85
N LYS A 43 -27.41 -11.26 47.58
CA LYS A 43 -28.68 -11.18 46.85
C LYS A 43 -29.33 -9.81 46.96
N LYS A 44 -28.55 -8.75 46.76
CA LYS A 44 -29.05 -7.36 46.86
C LYS A 44 -28.43 -6.45 45.82
N MET A 45 -29.13 -5.37 45.52
CA MET A 45 -28.63 -4.31 44.67
C MET A 45 -27.58 -3.48 45.41
N VAL A 46 -26.46 -3.23 44.76
CA VAL A 46 -25.36 -2.40 45.24
C VAL A 46 -25.11 -1.27 44.28
N LYS A 47 -24.63 -0.15 44.82
CA LYS A 47 -24.37 1.07 44.07
C LYS A 47 -22.92 1.48 44.28
N VAL A 48 -22.13 1.49 43.22
CA VAL A 48 -20.70 1.82 43.26
C VAL A 48 -20.48 3.16 42.57
N HIS A 49 -19.93 4.13 43.29
CA HIS A 49 -19.66 5.45 42.73
C HIS A 49 -18.51 5.41 41.72
N ILE A 50 -18.65 6.12 40.59
CA ILE A 50 -17.60 6.28 39.59
C ILE A 50 -16.84 7.59 39.89
N PRO A 51 -15.54 7.53 40.24
CA PRO A 51 -14.76 8.74 40.48
C PRO A 51 -14.64 9.59 39.21
N ARG A 52 -14.79 10.92 39.35
CA ARG A 52 -14.71 11.88 38.23
C ARG A 52 -13.47 11.73 37.34
N LYS A 53 -12.32 11.40 37.94
CA LYS A 53 -11.05 11.21 37.22
C LYS A 53 -11.08 10.03 36.23
N LEU A 54 -11.98 9.07 36.44
CA LEU A 54 -12.06 7.81 35.70
C LEU A 54 -13.33 7.70 34.84
N GLU A 55 -14.22 8.71 34.87
CA GLU A 55 -15.51 8.66 34.15
C GLU A 55 -15.35 8.37 32.65
N LYS A 56 -14.37 9.00 31.98
CA LYS A 56 -14.14 8.81 30.54
C LYS A 56 -13.71 7.39 30.18
N GLU A 57 -12.78 6.83 30.95
CA GLU A 57 -12.27 5.47 30.77
C GLU A 57 -13.37 4.43 31.02
N ILE A 58 -14.09 4.59 32.14
CA ILE A 58 -15.21 3.73 32.52
C ILE A 58 -16.33 3.78 31.48
N PHE A 59 -16.67 4.96 30.94
CA PHE A 59 -17.69 5.06 29.89
C PHE A 59 -17.27 4.42 28.57
N SER A 60 -15.98 4.48 28.22
CA SER A 60 -15.46 3.79 27.02
C SER A 60 -15.63 2.29 27.17
N LEU A 61 -15.12 1.72 28.26
CA LEU A 61 -15.22 0.30 28.57
C LEU A 61 -16.69 -0.15 28.69
N TRP A 62 -17.54 0.69 29.28
CA TRP A 62 -18.96 0.38 29.41
C TRP A 62 -19.68 0.35 28.07
N LYS A 63 -19.33 1.25 27.15
CA LYS A 63 -19.90 1.27 25.79
C LYS A 63 -19.53 0.00 25.03
N GLU A 64 -18.27 -0.46 25.16
CA GLU A 64 -17.80 -1.72 24.58
C GLU A 64 -18.50 -2.92 25.22
N HIS A 65 -18.61 -2.95 26.55
CA HIS A 65 -19.36 -3.96 27.28
C HIS A 65 -20.84 -4.03 26.86
N GLN A 66 -21.51 -2.89 26.65
CA GLN A 66 -22.89 -2.86 26.16
C GLN A 66 -23.01 -3.41 24.75
N LYS A 67 -22.03 -3.13 23.87
CA LYS A 67 -21.99 -3.68 22.51
C LYS A 67 -21.82 -5.21 22.54
N GLU A 68 -20.88 -5.72 23.35
CA GLU A 68 -20.72 -7.17 23.57
C GLU A 68 -22.02 -7.80 24.08
N LYS A 69 -22.67 -7.16 25.07
CA LYS A 69 -23.90 -7.68 25.66
C LYS A 69 -25.06 -7.71 24.68
N GLN A 70 -25.17 -6.71 23.81
CA GLN A 70 -26.17 -6.70 22.73
C GLN A 70 -25.93 -7.82 21.72
N GLN A 71 -24.66 -8.05 21.34
CA GLN A 71 -24.29 -9.17 20.45
C GLN A 71 -24.59 -10.52 21.09
N LEU A 72 -24.24 -10.71 22.37
CA LEU A 72 -24.57 -11.93 23.12
C LEU A 72 -26.08 -12.15 23.23
N LYS A 73 -26.87 -11.09 23.44
CA LYS A 73 -28.33 -11.19 23.49
C LYS A 73 -28.92 -11.58 22.14
N ALA A 74 -28.38 -11.06 21.04
CA ALA A 74 -28.78 -11.45 19.68
C ALA A 74 -28.46 -12.92 19.42
N LEU A 75 -27.25 -13.37 19.79
CA LEU A 75 -26.85 -14.78 19.74
C LEU A 75 -27.76 -15.65 20.61
N GLU A 76 -28.07 -15.25 21.85
CA GLU A 76 -29.02 -15.99 22.71
C GLU A 76 -30.41 -16.11 22.08
N GLN A 77 -30.90 -15.07 21.41
CA GLN A 77 -32.18 -15.11 20.71
C GLN A 77 -32.13 -16.03 19.48
N GLU A 78 -31.04 -15.98 18.71
CA GLU A 78 -30.82 -16.88 17.58
C GLU A 78 -30.74 -18.34 18.05
N VAL A 79 -30.03 -18.61 19.14
CA VAL A 79 -29.94 -19.92 19.77
C VAL A 79 -31.29 -20.39 20.30
N LYS A 80 -32.08 -19.52 20.91
CA LYS A 80 -33.47 -19.85 21.32
C LYS A 80 -34.36 -20.16 20.12
N ALA A 81 -34.24 -19.42 19.03
CA ALA A 81 -34.98 -19.70 17.80
C ALA A 81 -34.55 -21.04 17.18
N LEU A 82 -33.25 -21.36 17.21
CA LEU A 82 -32.72 -22.67 16.81
C LEU A 82 -33.23 -23.80 17.73
N LEU A 83 -33.26 -23.56 19.04
CA LEU A 83 -33.83 -24.49 20.05
C LEU A 83 -35.31 -24.80 19.76
N GLU A 84 -36.10 -23.77 19.50
CA GLU A 84 -37.52 -23.92 19.15
C GLU A 84 -37.71 -24.63 17.79
N LYS A 85 -36.85 -24.33 16.81
CA LYS A 85 -36.95 -24.89 15.46
C LYS A 85 -36.58 -26.36 15.38
N TYR A 86 -35.50 -26.76 16.05
CA TYR A 86 -34.97 -28.13 15.90
C TYR A 86 -35.45 -29.08 16.99
N LYS A 87 -35.83 -28.61 18.20
CA LYS A 87 -36.24 -29.41 19.38
C LYS A 87 -35.30 -30.57 19.78
N ASP A 88 -34.17 -30.70 19.11
CA ASP A 88 -33.24 -31.81 19.17
C ASP A 88 -31.93 -31.29 19.77
N ALA A 89 -31.68 -31.65 21.03
CA ALA A 89 -30.58 -31.13 21.83
C ALA A 89 -29.20 -31.44 21.20
N GLU A 90 -29.07 -32.56 20.48
CA GLU A 90 -27.84 -32.94 19.79
C GLU A 90 -27.57 -32.01 18.60
N LYS A 91 -28.57 -31.75 17.75
CA LYS A 91 -28.43 -30.79 16.63
C LYS A 91 -28.13 -29.37 17.10
N ILE A 92 -28.71 -28.96 18.22
CA ILE A 92 -28.47 -27.64 18.78
C ILE A 92 -27.05 -27.53 19.34
N LYS A 93 -26.57 -28.59 20.00
CA LYS A 93 -25.17 -28.68 20.46
C LYS A 93 -24.20 -28.62 19.29
N GLU A 94 -24.44 -29.37 18.21
CA GLU A 94 -23.62 -29.36 16.99
C GLU A 94 -23.58 -27.96 16.34
N VAL A 95 -24.74 -27.29 16.21
CA VAL A 95 -24.80 -25.92 15.65
C VAL A 95 -24.11 -24.91 16.56
N LEU A 96 -24.25 -25.03 17.88
CA LEU A 96 -23.57 -24.17 18.86
C LEU A 96 -22.05 -24.38 18.86
N GLU A 97 -21.58 -25.62 18.78
CA GLU A 97 -20.16 -25.95 18.65
C GLU A 97 -19.62 -25.39 17.34
N ARG A 98 -20.35 -25.53 16.22
CA ARG A 98 -19.97 -24.93 14.93
C ARG A 98 -19.87 -23.40 15.00
N ILE A 99 -20.87 -22.73 15.60
CA ILE A 99 -20.88 -21.26 15.76
C ILE A 99 -19.75 -20.81 16.71
N ALA A 100 -19.49 -21.55 17.79
CA ALA A 100 -18.38 -21.26 18.70
C ALA A 100 -17.03 -21.43 18.00
N GLN A 101 -16.85 -22.48 17.21
CA GLN A 101 -15.66 -22.68 16.37
C GLN A 101 -15.50 -21.54 15.37
N GLU A 102 -16.57 -21.14 14.67
CA GLU A 102 -16.61 -20.03 13.70
C GLU A 102 -16.33 -18.66 14.35
N SER A 103 -16.83 -18.43 15.55
CA SER A 103 -16.61 -17.21 16.35
C SER A 103 -15.16 -17.11 16.82
N ILE A 104 -14.61 -18.20 17.37
CA ILE A 104 -13.21 -18.28 17.81
C ILE A 104 -12.29 -18.14 16.60
N THR A 105 -12.58 -18.82 15.49
CA THR A 105 -11.81 -18.65 14.25
C THR A 105 -11.95 -17.25 13.66
N LYS A 106 -13.12 -16.59 13.70
CA LYS A 106 -13.26 -15.19 13.25
C LYS A 106 -12.49 -14.18 14.10
N THR A 107 -12.45 -14.40 15.41
CA THR A 107 -11.77 -13.46 16.33
C THR A 107 -10.25 -13.68 16.30
N ALA A 108 -9.81 -14.93 16.28
CA ALA A 108 -8.40 -15.29 16.06
C ALA A 108 -7.94 -14.91 14.64
N SER A 109 -8.79 -15.07 13.62
CA SER A 109 -8.49 -14.65 12.25
C SER A 109 -8.42 -13.15 12.12
N SER A 110 -9.19 -12.35 12.88
CA SER A 110 -9.05 -10.89 12.84
C SER A 110 -7.69 -10.42 13.36
N HIS A 111 -7.21 -10.96 14.48
CA HIS A 111 -5.88 -10.62 15.00
C HIS A 111 -4.76 -11.14 14.10
N ALA A 112 -4.85 -12.40 13.64
CA ALA A 112 -3.88 -12.98 12.73
C ALA A 112 -3.87 -12.25 11.38
N LEU A 113 -5.04 -11.94 10.81
CA LEU A 113 -5.19 -11.15 9.58
C LEU A 113 -4.51 -9.80 9.72
N LYS A 114 -4.79 -9.06 10.81
CA LYS A 114 -4.15 -7.76 11.03
C LYS A 114 -2.63 -7.90 11.12
N THR A 115 -2.15 -8.86 11.90
CA THR A 115 -0.70 -9.12 12.08
C THR A 115 -0.03 -9.46 10.75
N TYR A 116 -0.61 -10.37 9.96
CA TYR A 116 -0.05 -10.77 8.67
C TYR A 116 -0.18 -9.69 7.61
N THR A 117 -1.26 -8.90 7.65
CA THR A 117 -1.42 -7.72 6.80
C THR A 117 -0.33 -6.69 7.06
N ASP A 118 -0.08 -6.39 8.33
CA ASP A 118 0.96 -5.42 8.72
C ASP A 118 2.35 -5.93 8.30
N LYS A 119 2.64 -7.22 8.50
CA LYS A 119 3.89 -7.86 8.03
C LYS A 119 4.03 -7.83 6.51
N ALA A 120 2.97 -8.12 5.75
CA ALA A 120 3.00 -8.08 4.29
C ALA A 120 3.29 -6.65 3.78
N LYS A 121 2.67 -5.63 4.39
CA LYS A 121 2.94 -4.22 4.08
C LYS A 121 4.36 -3.79 4.45
N GLU A 122 4.91 -4.31 5.55
CA GLU A 122 6.31 -4.07 5.92
C GLU A 122 7.28 -4.67 4.89
N LEU A 123 7.04 -5.93 4.47
CA LEU A 123 7.83 -6.57 3.42
C LEU A 123 7.73 -5.84 2.08
N PHE A 124 6.54 -5.35 1.71
CA PHE A 124 6.34 -4.49 0.54
C PHE A 124 7.27 -3.27 0.57
N LYS A 125 7.28 -2.52 1.67
CA LYS A 125 8.17 -1.36 1.82
C LYS A 125 9.64 -1.75 1.81
N LYS A 126 10.00 -2.86 2.45
CA LYS A 126 11.38 -3.37 2.49
C LYS A 126 11.91 -3.70 1.09
N PHE A 127 11.07 -4.26 0.23
CA PHE A 127 11.45 -4.75 -1.10
C PHE A 127 10.95 -3.89 -2.26
N GLU A 128 10.46 -2.68 -2.00
CA GLU A 128 9.83 -1.80 -2.97
C GLU A 128 10.65 -1.64 -4.27
N LYS A 129 11.96 -1.35 -4.15
CA LYS A 129 12.85 -1.20 -5.31
C LYS A 129 12.99 -2.48 -6.13
N ASP A 130 13.08 -3.63 -5.46
CA ASP A 130 13.21 -4.93 -6.11
C ASP A 130 11.88 -5.34 -6.76
N LEU A 131 10.74 -5.05 -6.12
CA LEU A 131 9.40 -5.25 -6.68
C LEU A 131 9.21 -4.42 -7.96
N ILE A 132 9.59 -3.14 -7.96
CA ILE A 132 9.51 -2.27 -9.14
C ILE A 132 10.37 -2.82 -10.28
N ASN A 133 11.58 -3.29 -9.97
CA ASN A 133 12.45 -3.90 -10.97
C ASN A 133 11.82 -5.17 -11.56
N LEU A 134 11.30 -6.06 -10.72
CA LEU A 134 10.62 -7.29 -11.13
C LEU A 134 9.33 -7.02 -11.92
N TYR A 135 8.58 -5.97 -11.58
CA TYR A 135 7.43 -5.50 -12.35
C TYR A 135 7.85 -5.10 -13.77
N LYS A 136 8.87 -4.25 -13.90
CA LYS A 136 9.38 -3.77 -15.20
C LYS A 136 9.89 -4.92 -16.07
N GLU A 137 10.46 -5.94 -15.45
CA GLU A 137 10.91 -7.17 -16.13
C GLU A 137 9.77 -8.14 -16.48
N GLY A 138 8.52 -7.82 -16.11
CA GLY A 138 7.32 -8.59 -16.44
C GLY A 138 7.06 -9.80 -15.55
N VAL A 139 7.72 -9.91 -14.40
CA VAL A 139 7.60 -11.07 -13.49
C VAL A 139 6.18 -11.21 -12.92
N LEU A 140 5.55 -10.08 -12.59
CA LEU A 140 4.19 -10.03 -12.04
C LEU A 140 3.09 -10.39 -13.04
N LYS A 141 3.42 -10.73 -14.30
CA LYS A 141 2.47 -11.33 -15.25
C LYS A 141 2.18 -12.81 -14.95
N ARG A 142 3.03 -13.45 -14.14
CA ARG A 142 2.97 -14.89 -13.86
C ARG A 142 2.92 -15.23 -12.38
N LEU A 143 3.51 -14.38 -11.55
CA LEU A 143 3.51 -14.53 -10.11
C LEU A 143 2.70 -13.39 -9.50
N THR A 144 1.97 -13.68 -8.43
CA THR A 144 1.26 -12.67 -7.64
C THR A 144 2.25 -11.82 -6.85
N ILE A 145 1.85 -10.62 -6.41
CA ILE A 145 2.75 -9.76 -5.66
C ILE A 145 3.15 -10.39 -4.32
N LEU A 146 2.23 -11.15 -3.71
CA LEU A 146 2.52 -11.92 -2.50
C LEU A 146 3.51 -13.06 -2.75
N GLN A 147 3.39 -13.79 -3.86
CA GLN A 147 4.38 -14.81 -4.25
C GLN A 147 5.75 -14.19 -4.48
N VAL A 148 5.81 -13.01 -5.13
CA VAL A 148 7.09 -12.30 -5.32
C VAL A 148 7.66 -11.84 -3.98
N LEU A 149 6.83 -11.32 -3.07
CA LEU A 149 7.27 -10.96 -1.72
C LEU A 149 7.80 -12.16 -0.93
N TYR A 150 7.15 -13.30 -1.03
CA TYR A 150 7.62 -14.56 -0.44
C TYR A 150 9.00 -14.95 -0.97
N LEU A 151 9.18 -14.93 -2.29
CA LEU A 151 10.46 -15.25 -2.93
C LEU A 151 11.57 -14.28 -2.51
N LEU A 152 11.28 -12.98 -2.45
CA LEU A 152 12.25 -11.96 -2.02
C LEU A 152 12.61 -12.10 -0.54
N ALA A 153 11.64 -12.37 0.33
CA ALA A 153 11.86 -12.57 1.75
C ALA A 153 12.76 -13.78 2.03
N ASN A 154 12.43 -14.94 1.44
CA ASN A 154 13.25 -16.14 1.55
C ASN A 154 14.65 -15.93 0.96
N LEU A 155 14.76 -15.32 -0.23
CA LEU A 155 16.05 -15.04 -0.85
C LEU A 155 16.92 -14.13 0.02
N LYS A 156 16.31 -13.14 0.68
CA LYS A 156 17.01 -12.23 1.58
C LYS A 156 17.58 -12.97 2.78
N GLU A 157 16.76 -13.76 3.46
CA GLU A 157 17.15 -14.57 4.62
C GLU A 157 18.29 -15.53 4.25
N MET A 158 18.12 -16.32 3.18
CA MET A 158 19.16 -17.24 2.69
C MET A 158 20.46 -16.52 2.28
N SER A 159 20.35 -15.32 1.72
CA SER A 159 21.53 -14.57 1.30
C SER A 159 22.34 -14.04 2.49
N GLU A 160 21.70 -13.69 3.59
CA GLU A 160 22.33 -13.08 4.77
C GLU A 160 23.24 -14.07 5.53
N GLU A 161 22.97 -15.37 5.42
CA GLU A 161 23.80 -16.43 6.03
C GLU A 161 25.11 -16.70 5.27
N GLN A 162 25.34 -16.04 4.14
CA GLN A 162 26.42 -16.35 3.20
C GLN A 162 27.51 -15.28 3.22
N LYS A 163 28.72 -15.66 2.79
CA LYS A 163 29.90 -14.75 2.80
C LYS A 163 29.75 -13.49 1.95
N ASN A 164 28.88 -13.49 0.94
CA ASN A 164 28.67 -12.36 0.05
C ASN A 164 27.17 -12.14 -0.21
N PRO A 165 26.44 -11.60 0.78
CA PRO A 165 24.98 -11.61 0.79
C PRO A 165 24.39 -10.84 -0.38
N GLN A 166 24.95 -9.67 -0.71
CA GLN A 166 24.39 -8.81 -1.74
C GLN A 166 24.62 -9.35 -3.16
N PHE A 167 25.75 -10.03 -3.39
CA PHE A 167 25.99 -10.73 -4.66
C PHE A 167 24.98 -11.86 -4.85
N LEU A 168 24.74 -12.67 -3.81
CA LEU A 168 23.80 -13.80 -3.88
C LEU A 168 22.35 -13.34 -4.00
N PHE A 169 21.97 -12.28 -3.30
CA PHE A 169 20.66 -11.65 -3.43
C PHE A 169 20.41 -11.16 -4.88
N LYS A 170 21.35 -10.43 -5.48
CA LYS A 170 21.25 -9.99 -6.89
C LYS A 170 21.19 -11.18 -7.86
N LYS A 171 22.00 -12.22 -7.62
CA LYS A 171 21.98 -13.46 -8.42
C LYS A 171 20.64 -14.18 -8.32
N GLY A 172 20.02 -14.17 -7.13
CA GLY A 172 18.69 -14.71 -6.89
C GLY A 172 17.59 -13.95 -7.64
N ILE A 173 17.59 -12.62 -7.59
CA ILE A 173 16.66 -11.77 -8.36
C ILE A 173 16.77 -12.05 -9.85
N SER A 174 17.99 -12.13 -10.40
CA SER A 174 18.21 -12.49 -11.81
C SER A 174 17.64 -13.88 -12.14
N THR A 175 17.74 -14.82 -11.20
CA THR A 175 17.16 -16.15 -11.35
C THR A 175 15.64 -16.09 -11.40
N ILE A 176 14.98 -15.35 -10.50
CA ILE A 176 13.53 -15.13 -10.51
C ILE A 176 13.07 -14.58 -11.87
N ILE A 177 13.76 -13.56 -12.39
CA ILE A 177 13.46 -12.98 -13.72
C ILE A 177 13.57 -14.02 -14.82
N LYS A 178 14.66 -14.80 -14.84
CA LYS A 178 14.86 -15.85 -15.85
C LYS A 178 13.79 -16.94 -15.81
N VAL A 179 13.41 -17.39 -14.60
CA VAL A 179 12.30 -18.35 -14.41
C VAL A 179 11.02 -17.77 -14.99
N ALA A 180 10.68 -16.52 -14.64
CA ALA A 180 9.46 -15.86 -15.12
C ALA A 180 9.44 -15.70 -16.65
N LYS A 181 10.61 -15.57 -17.31
CA LYS A 181 10.75 -15.48 -18.76
C LYS A 181 10.88 -16.83 -19.50
N ASN A 182 10.77 -17.97 -18.80
CA ASN A 182 11.06 -19.31 -19.36
C ASN A 182 12.48 -19.43 -19.94
N GLU A 183 13.44 -18.65 -19.46
CA GLU A 183 14.81 -18.75 -19.93
C GLU A 183 15.51 -19.98 -19.31
N ARG A 184 16.38 -20.62 -20.10
CA ARG A 184 17.18 -21.74 -19.60
C ARG A 184 18.17 -21.22 -18.56
N ILE A 185 18.00 -21.68 -17.32
CA ILE A 185 18.86 -21.27 -16.22
C ILE A 185 20.08 -22.21 -16.16
N PRO A 186 21.31 -21.71 -16.35
CA PRO A 186 22.49 -22.47 -15.97
C PRO A 186 22.46 -22.61 -14.45
N ASN A 187 22.15 -23.81 -13.97
CA ASN A 187 21.99 -24.22 -12.57
C ASN A 187 22.87 -23.38 -11.61
N PRO A 188 22.34 -22.31 -10.98
CA PRO A 188 23.18 -21.37 -10.23
C PRO A 188 23.35 -21.78 -8.76
N PHE A 189 22.50 -22.71 -8.31
CA PHE A 189 22.49 -23.40 -7.03
C PHE A 189 21.84 -24.75 -7.33
N GLY A 190 22.56 -25.87 -7.14
CA GLY A 190 22.10 -27.23 -7.46
C GLY A 190 20.80 -27.69 -6.77
N THR A 191 20.21 -26.83 -5.96
CA THR A 191 19.03 -26.98 -5.10
C THR A 191 17.88 -26.01 -5.44
N LEU A 192 17.97 -25.20 -6.50
CA LEU A 192 16.85 -24.33 -6.90
C LEU A 192 15.64 -25.10 -7.50
N LYS A 193 15.78 -26.42 -7.73
CA LYS A 193 14.66 -27.29 -8.11
C LYS A 193 13.84 -27.60 -6.86
N ASN A 194 12.59 -27.14 -6.85
CA ASN A 194 11.59 -27.25 -5.79
C ASN A 194 11.87 -26.49 -4.49
N ASP A 195 13.11 -26.40 -4.00
CA ASP A 195 13.34 -25.85 -2.64
C ASP A 195 13.12 -24.35 -2.51
N PHE A 196 13.21 -23.56 -3.60
CA PHE A 196 12.93 -22.11 -3.52
C PHE A 196 11.44 -21.79 -3.42
N PHE A 197 10.61 -22.68 -3.94
CA PHE A 197 9.16 -22.48 -3.99
C PHE A 197 8.46 -23.24 -2.87
N LEU A 198 9.03 -24.37 -2.45
CA LEU A 198 8.43 -25.32 -1.51
C LEU A 198 9.53 -26.13 -0.82
N SER A 199 10.51 -25.49 -0.15
CA SER A 199 11.30 -26.25 0.84
C SER A 199 10.27 -26.84 1.79
N GLY A 200 10.17 -28.16 1.95
CA GLY A 200 9.15 -28.77 2.81
C GLY A 200 9.20 -28.29 4.28
N THR A 201 10.21 -27.50 4.64
CA THR A 201 10.32 -26.68 5.84
C THR A 201 9.45 -25.43 5.76
N GLN A 202 8.57 -25.27 6.75
CA GLN A 202 7.80 -24.04 6.91
C GLN A 202 8.73 -22.83 7.09
N THR A 203 8.56 -21.77 6.30
CA THR A 203 9.28 -20.51 6.52
C THR A 203 8.39 -19.52 7.29
N PRO A 204 8.98 -18.53 8.01
CA PRO A 204 8.20 -17.47 8.65
C PRO A 204 7.35 -16.64 7.69
N TYR A 205 7.56 -16.80 6.38
CA TYR A 205 6.91 -16.07 5.30
C TYR A 205 5.85 -16.87 4.56
N ASP A 206 5.65 -18.15 4.89
CA ASP A 206 4.63 -19.01 4.27
C ASP A 206 3.22 -18.41 4.33
N PHE A 207 2.95 -17.56 5.33
CA PHE A 207 1.67 -16.85 5.43
C PHE A 207 1.35 -16.06 4.16
N LEU A 208 2.35 -15.54 3.43
CA LEU A 208 2.16 -14.81 2.17
C LEU A 208 1.56 -15.68 1.06
N LEU A 209 1.70 -17.01 1.16
CA LEU A 209 1.10 -17.97 0.22
C LEU A 209 -0.35 -18.33 0.60
N SER A 210 -0.91 -17.69 1.62
CA SER A 210 -2.30 -17.88 2.03
C SER A 210 -3.26 -17.28 1.01
N SER A 211 -4.14 -18.11 0.45
CA SER A 211 -5.22 -17.65 -0.46
C SER A 211 -6.10 -16.58 0.18
N PHE A 212 -6.29 -16.64 1.50
CA PHE A 212 -7.05 -15.63 2.24
C PHE A 212 -6.38 -14.25 2.23
N LEU A 213 -5.05 -14.18 2.38
CA LEU A 213 -4.35 -12.89 2.29
C LEU A 213 -4.27 -12.40 0.86
N GLU A 214 -4.17 -13.29 -0.11
CA GLU A 214 -4.25 -12.96 -1.53
C GLU A 214 -5.57 -12.25 -1.85
N GLU A 215 -6.72 -12.82 -1.44
CA GLU A 215 -8.02 -12.19 -1.63
C GLU A 215 -8.15 -10.82 -0.94
N VAL A 216 -7.49 -10.60 0.19
CA VAL A 216 -7.62 -9.37 0.99
C VAL A 216 -6.63 -8.28 0.57
N LEU A 217 -5.43 -8.63 0.10
CA LEU A 217 -4.32 -7.68 -0.07
C LEU A 217 -3.78 -7.56 -1.47
N GLU A 218 -3.97 -8.55 -2.35
CA GLU A 218 -3.35 -8.57 -3.68
C GLU A 218 -3.65 -7.29 -4.45
N GLU A 219 -4.92 -6.90 -4.54
CA GLU A 219 -5.36 -5.67 -5.22
C GLU A 219 -4.77 -4.42 -4.59
N THR A 220 -4.79 -4.32 -3.24
CA THR A 220 -4.25 -3.16 -2.53
C THR A 220 -2.73 -3.01 -2.75
N LEU A 221 -1.97 -4.10 -2.65
CA LEU A 221 -0.52 -4.07 -2.85
C LEU A 221 -0.16 -3.80 -4.31
N ARG A 222 -0.96 -4.32 -5.25
CA ARG A 222 -0.79 -4.06 -6.68
C ARG A 222 -1.05 -2.59 -7.03
N GLU A 223 -2.12 -1.99 -6.52
CA GLU A 223 -2.39 -0.56 -6.69
C GLU A 223 -1.28 0.32 -6.11
N LEU A 224 -0.75 -0.06 -4.94
CA LEU A 224 0.37 0.68 -4.33
C LEU A 224 1.63 0.61 -5.20
N LEU A 225 1.93 -0.56 -5.77
CA LEU A 225 3.08 -0.73 -6.66
C LEU A 225 2.92 0.08 -7.94
N GLU A 226 1.75 0.04 -8.57
CA GLU A 226 1.46 0.80 -9.79
C GLU A 226 1.59 2.31 -9.55
N LYS A 227 1.09 2.82 -8.41
CA LYS A 227 1.25 4.24 -8.02
C LYS A 227 2.70 4.66 -7.85
N GLU A 228 3.55 3.84 -7.22
CA GLU A 228 4.97 4.15 -7.07
C GLU A 228 5.70 4.12 -8.42
N ILE A 229 5.30 3.24 -9.34
CA ILE A 229 5.84 3.21 -10.70
C ILE A 229 5.44 4.46 -11.48
N GLU A 230 4.16 4.85 -11.44
CA GLU A 230 3.67 6.07 -12.07
C GLU A 230 4.40 7.30 -11.56
N LYS A 231 4.66 7.37 -10.25
CA LYS A 231 5.43 8.46 -9.64
C LYS A 231 6.86 8.52 -10.18
N ILE A 232 7.57 7.39 -10.24
CA ILE A 232 8.93 7.34 -10.80
C ILE A 232 8.94 7.75 -12.28
N GLU A 233 7.93 7.32 -13.05
CA GLU A 233 7.82 7.71 -14.46
C GLU A 233 7.49 9.18 -14.64
N ALA A 234 6.63 9.75 -13.78
CA ALA A 234 6.33 11.17 -13.76
C ALA A 234 7.58 12.00 -13.41
N GLU A 235 8.36 11.58 -12.42
CA GLU A 235 9.64 12.22 -12.06
C GLU A 235 10.64 12.15 -13.22
N ARG A 236 10.71 11.02 -13.93
CA ARG A 236 11.58 10.88 -15.11
C ARG A 236 11.14 11.80 -16.25
N ARG A 237 9.84 11.81 -16.58
CA ARG A 237 9.31 12.72 -17.62
C ARG A 237 9.53 14.17 -17.24
N ALA A 238 9.33 14.53 -15.96
CA ALA A 238 9.57 15.89 -15.48
C ALA A 238 11.03 16.32 -15.71
N LYS A 239 12.01 15.44 -15.44
CA LYS A 239 13.42 15.70 -15.76
C LYS A 239 13.68 15.83 -17.26
N GLU A 240 13.11 14.96 -18.08
CA GLU A 240 13.22 15.05 -19.54
C GLU A 240 12.61 16.37 -20.07
N TYR A 241 11.50 16.83 -19.49
CA TYR A 241 10.91 18.14 -19.78
C TYR A 241 11.79 19.29 -19.30
N GLU A 242 12.38 19.20 -18.12
CA GLU A 242 13.29 20.22 -17.58
C GLU A 242 14.52 20.38 -18.47
N GLU A 243 15.17 19.29 -18.86
CA GLU A 243 16.31 19.28 -19.80
C GLU A 243 15.91 19.85 -21.17
N LYS A 244 14.73 19.47 -21.69
CA LYS A 244 14.22 20.03 -22.95
C LYS A 244 13.95 21.53 -22.85
N MET A 245 13.38 22.00 -21.74
CA MET A 245 13.12 23.42 -21.50
C MET A 245 14.40 24.23 -21.36
N GLU A 246 15.45 23.65 -20.77
CA GLU A 246 16.76 24.29 -20.68
C GLU A 246 17.39 24.49 -22.06
N LYS A 247 17.35 23.46 -22.93
CA LYS A 247 17.76 23.59 -24.33
C LYS A 247 16.93 24.62 -25.11
N ILE A 248 15.60 24.63 -24.91
CA ILE A 248 14.74 25.63 -25.57
C ILE A 248 15.14 27.05 -25.13
N LYS A 249 15.43 27.28 -23.85
CA LYS A 249 15.91 28.58 -23.37
C LYS A 249 17.24 28.99 -24.02
N GLU A 250 18.20 28.07 -24.10
CA GLU A 250 19.47 28.29 -24.80
C GLU A 250 19.24 28.71 -26.26
N ILE A 251 18.35 28.01 -26.97
CA ILE A 251 18.01 28.32 -28.36
C ILE A 251 17.27 29.65 -28.47
N VAL A 252 16.39 30.01 -27.52
CA VAL A 252 15.71 31.31 -27.51
C VAL A 252 16.73 32.45 -27.35
N GLU A 253 17.68 32.32 -26.43
CA GLU A 253 18.74 33.31 -26.22
C GLU A 253 19.65 33.44 -27.45
N TRP A 254 20.07 32.30 -28.01
CA TRP A 254 20.82 32.25 -29.27
C TRP A 254 20.04 32.91 -30.41
N PHE A 255 18.76 32.56 -30.58
CA PHE A 255 17.93 33.10 -31.66
C PHE A 255 17.76 34.60 -31.53
N GLU A 256 17.61 35.14 -30.32
CA GLU A 256 17.53 36.58 -30.11
C GLU A 256 18.86 37.32 -30.38
N SER A 257 20.00 36.62 -30.35
CA SER A 257 21.31 37.19 -30.75
C SER A 257 21.52 37.29 -32.26
N LEU A 258 20.68 36.62 -33.08
CA LEU A 258 20.83 36.58 -34.53
C LEU A 258 20.53 37.94 -35.20
N PRO A 259 21.11 38.21 -36.39
CA PRO A 259 20.81 39.39 -37.20
C PRO A 259 19.31 39.63 -37.42
N HIS A 260 18.88 40.89 -37.33
CA HIS A 260 17.46 41.29 -37.36
C HIS A 260 16.69 40.74 -38.57
N LYS A 261 17.31 40.70 -39.75
CA LYS A 261 16.71 40.17 -40.98
C LYS A 261 16.30 38.69 -40.86
N ILE A 262 17.13 37.88 -40.20
CA ILE A 262 16.86 36.45 -39.99
C ILE A 262 15.69 36.31 -39.00
N LYS A 263 15.76 37.01 -37.86
CA LYS A 263 14.70 36.99 -36.84
C LYS A 263 13.35 37.41 -37.39
N GLN A 264 13.32 38.48 -38.21
CA GLN A 264 12.10 38.96 -38.84
C GLN A 264 11.52 37.92 -39.81
N THR A 265 12.37 37.33 -40.67
CA THR A 265 11.92 36.31 -41.64
C THR A 265 11.36 35.08 -40.92
N ALA A 266 12.03 34.60 -39.86
CA ALA A 266 11.54 33.49 -39.05
C ALA A 266 10.19 33.80 -38.37
N LYS A 267 10.03 35.01 -37.82
CA LYS A 267 8.77 35.44 -37.17
C LYS A 267 7.62 35.63 -38.17
N GLU A 268 7.93 36.03 -39.40
CA GLU A 268 6.97 36.13 -40.51
C GLU A 268 6.53 34.75 -41.01
N VAL A 269 7.45 33.79 -41.10
CA VAL A 269 7.18 32.47 -41.69
C VAL A 269 6.60 31.49 -40.67
N ILE A 270 7.23 31.33 -39.51
CA ILE A 270 6.86 30.33 -38.48
C ILE A 270 5.82 30.91 -37.53
N SER A 271 6.25 31.82 -36.62
CA SER A 271 5.43 32.38 -35.55
C SER A 271 6.08 33.63 -34.93
N GLN A 272 5.26 34.57 -34.48
CA GLN A 272 5.72 35.72 -33.68
C GLN A 272 6.25 35.30 -32.30
N ASN A 273 5.90 34.10 -31.84
CA ASN A 273 6.38 33.53 -30.58
C ASN A 273 7.77 32.91 -30.76
N THR A 274 8.80 33.53 -30.15
CA THR A 274 10.19 33.04 -30.25
C THR A 274 10.36 31.61 -29.72
N VAL A 275 9.54 31.19 -28.75
CA VAL A 275 9.59 29.82 -28.20
C VAL A 275 9.20 28.78 -29.25
N GLU A 276 8.15 29.04 -30.04
CA GLU A 276 7.74 28.13 -31.11
C GLU A 276 8.82 28.02 -32.19
N VAL A 277 9.50 29.13 -32.51
CA VAL A 277 10.64 29.11 -33.44
C VAL A 277 11.77 28.24 -32.88
N ALA A 278 12.11 28.42 -31.59
CA ALA A 278 13.14 27.64 -30.92
C ALA A 278 12.80 26.14 -30.86
N GLU A 279 11.54 25.77 -30.64
CA GLU A 279 11.09 24.38 -30.67
C GLU A 279 11.25 23.73 -32.04
N LYS A 280 10.96 24.45 -33.13
CA LYS A 280 11.17 23.94 -34.50
C LYS A 280 12.65 23.76 -34.80
N ILE A 281 13.50 24.69 -34.39
CA ILE A 281 14.95 24.61 -34.56
C ILE A 281 15.53 23.45 -33.75
N LEU A 282 15.09 23.27 -32.50
CA LEU A 282 15.50 22.13 -31.68
C LEU A 282 15.13 20.81 -32.35
N LYS A 283 13.91 20.69 -32.89
CA LYS A 283 13.46 19.49 -33.59
C LYS A 283 14.31 19.19 -34.82
N ASP A 284 14.62 20.20 -35.63
CA ASP A 284 15.50 20.05 -36.80
C ASP A 284 16.92 19.63 -36.41
N MET A 285 17.47 20.21 -35.34
CA MET A 285 18.77 19.80 -34.80
C MET A 285 18.78 18.34 -34.33
N GLU A 286 17.70 17.89 -33.68
CA GLU A 286 17.55 16.50 -33.21
C GLU A 286 17.39 15.52 -34.38
N ASP A 287 16.60 15.87 -35.41
CA ASP A 287 16.35 15.03 -36.58
C ASP A 287 17.57 14.96 -37.52
N GLY A 288 18.28 16.08 -37.69
CA GLY A 288 19.44 16.22 -38.58
C GLY A 288 20.79 15.93 -37.93
N ASN A 289 20.83 15.83 -36.61
CA ASN A 289 22.07 15.70 -35.82
C ASN A 289 23.10 16.82 -36.10
N PHE A 290 22.61 18.06 -36.15
CA PHE A 290 23.42 19.27 -36.35
C PHE A 290 23.52 20.10 -35.07
N SER A 291 24.60 20.87 -34.96
CA SER A 291 24.86 21.82 -33.88
C SER A 291 24.23 23.19 -34.14
N LEU A 292 23.98 23.96 -33.08
CA LEU A 292 23.54 25.36 -33.16
C LEU A 292 24.44 26.22 -34.07
N LYS A 293 25.75 25.93 -34.07
CA LYS A 293 26.72 26.65 -34.90
C LYS A 293 26.55 26.36 -36.39
N GLU A 294 26.25 25.12 -36.76
CA GLU A 294 25.99 24.75 -38.17
C GLU A 294 24.71 25.41 -38.67
N VAL A 295 23.66 25.45 -37.83
CA VAL A 295 22.43 26.18 -38.14
C VAL A 295 22.72 27.67 -38.31
N GLN A 296 23.47 28.28 -37.39
CA GLN A 296 23.86 29.69 -37.48
C GLN A 296 24.64 30.00 -38.76
N ASP A 297 25.66 29.20 -39.08
CA ASP A 297 26.48 29.37 -40.28
C ASP A 297 25.64 29.30 -41.56
N TYR A 298 24.66 28.40 -41.61
CA TYR A 298 23.72 28.31 -42.72
C TYR A 298 22.84 29.57 -42.82
N LEU A 299 22.25 30.00 -41.69
CA LEU A 299 21.36 31.17 -41.64
C LEU A 299 22.08 32.46 -42.05
N GLU A 300 23.32 32.67 -41.60
CA GLU A 300 24.08 33.90 -41.90
C GLU A 300 24.57 33.98 -43.35
N LYS A 301 24.83 32.83 -43.99
CA LYS A 301 25.29 32.76 -45.40
C LYS A 301 24.15 32.68 -46.42
N SER A 302 22.91 32.47 -45.96
CA SER A 302 21.76 32.27 -46.85
C SER A 302 21.23 33.58 -47.44
N THR A 303 20.79 33.52 -48.70
CA THR A 303 19.96 34.58 -49.28
C THR A 303 18.58 34.61 -48.64
N ARG A 304 17.80 35.67 -48.89
CA ARG A 304 16.46 35.80 -48.30
C ARG A 304 15.54 34.66 -48.74
N GLU A 305 15.63 34.26 -50.00
CA GLU A 305 14.84 33.17 -50.58
C GLU A 305 15.11 31.84 -49.84
N ASN A 306 16.39 31.50 -49.66
CA ASN A 306 16.79 30.27 -48.94
C ASN A 306 16.36 30.28 -47.47
N LEU A 307 16.39 31.44 -46.81
CA LEU A 307 15.90 31.58 -45.43
C LEU A 307 14.40 31.29 -45.35
N VAL A 308 13.60 31.86 -46.27
CA VAL A 308 12.15 31.64 -46.29
C VAL A 308 11.83 30.17 -46.51
N ASP A 309 12.54 29.51 -47.43
CA ASP A 309 12.32 28.09 -47.71
C ASP A 309 12.72 27.20 -46.51
N TYR A 310 13.83 27.51 -45.84
CA TYR A 310 14.23 26.82 -44.61
C TYR A 310 13.21 27.00 -43.47
N PHE A 311 12.77 28.23 -43.21
CA PHE A 311 11.76 28.47 -42.17
C PHE A 311 10.40 27.87 -42.52
N ARG A 312 10.06 27.76 -43.81
CA ARG A 312 8.84 27.06 -44.26
C ARG A 312 8.96 25.55 -44.04
N TYR A 313 10.14 24.98 -44.26
CA TYR A 313 10.44 23.60 -43.89
C TYR A 313 10.28 23.39 -42.38
N LEU A 314 10.90 24.24 -41.55
CA LEU A 314 10.77 24.19 -40.09
C LEU A 314 9.32 24.30 -39.61
N LYS A 315 8.50 25.13 -40.26
CA LYS A 315 7.06 25.26 -39.93
C LYS A 315 6.30 23.94 -40.10
N ASN A 316 6.70 23.12 -41.08
CA ASN A 316 6.03 21.89 -41.47
C ASN A 316 6.53 20.63 -40.73
N LEU A 317 7.65 20.72 -40.01
CA LEU A 317 8.06 19.71 -39.02
C LEU A 317 7.05 19.64 -37.89
#